data_AF-A0A5E8BBU3-F1
#
_entry.id   AF-A0A5E8BBU3-F1
#
_cell.length_a   1.000
_cell.length_b   1.000
_cell.length_c   1.000
_cell.angle_alpha   90.00
_cell.angle_beta   90.00
_cell.angle_gamma   90.00
#
_symmetry.space_group_name_H-M   'P 1'
#
loop_
_entity.id
_entity.type
_entity.pdbx_description
1 polymer ?
#
loop_
_entity_poly.entity_id
_entity_poly.type
_entity_poly.pdbx_seq_one_letter_code
_entity_poly.pdbx_strand_id
1 'polypeptide(L)'
;MEYDDPSLTHSFPFPKIYQFPPFFTRQVNERTWHSQLVNWNSLILAYCRYYRIFTLDLSRTSDTLQAASNLSAPPNTSTTNSSSTNNSNSNSKNKPRGEIDGELFWNRKINRSLQTETIQAIFQYMVLHGNAAWLDQPAPSNNSKSTQSYDDFDNLEYEQQFDRFEQIFNNFSLLGNSNSNNNNNTNNNNKTCILVYWMQPQEWASLISDWVDNTGQNGSVLTLYELVEGETSGSQPFKGLHPAILRAAIDILVQRGKAVIMKGPDGRVAGVKVL
;
A
#
# COMPACT_ATOMS: atom_id res chain seq x y z
N MET A 1 -44.46 -4.61 -3.82
CA MET A 1 -43.32 -5.13 -4.59
C MET A 1 -42.09 -4.61 -3.91
N GLU A 2 -41.48 -5.46 -3.10
CA GLU A 2 -40.24 -5.22 -2.40
C GLU A 2 -39.17 -5.02 -3.48
N TYR A 3 -38.60 -3.82 -3.55
CA TYR A 3 -37.47 -3.55 -4.44
C TYR A 3 -36.25 -4.15 -3.78
N ASP A 4 -35.93 -5.40 -4.14
CA ASP A 4 -34.60 -5.95 -3.92
C ASP A 4 -33.60 -5.09 -4.73
N ASP A 5 -32.89 -4.22 -4.02
CA ASP A 5 -31.75 -3.47 -4.54
C ASP A 5 -30.63 -4.47 -4.93
N PRO A 6 -30.19 -4.54 -6.20
CA PRO A 6 -29.16 -5.46 -6.65
C PRO A 6 -27.74 -5.04 -6.22
N SER A 7 -27.57 -4.13 -5.25
CA SER A 7 -26.28 -3.82 -4.60
C SER A 7 -25.79 -4.94 -3.65
N LEU A 8 -25.86 -6.19 -4.13
CA LEU A 8 -25.13 -7.34 -3.59
C LEU A 8 -23.65 -6.95 -3.41
N THR A 9 -23.29 -6.69 -2.15
CA THR A 9 -21.95 -6.85 -1.56
C THR A 9 -20.78 -6.83 -2.56
N HIS A 10 -20.18 -5.66 -2.77
CA HIS A 10 -18.96 -5.48 -3.59
C HIS A 10 -17.74 -6.19 -2.96
N SER A 11 -17.73 -7.52 -3.01
CA SER A 11 -16.62 -8.37 -2.57
C SER A 11 -15.73 -8.70 -3.77
N PHE A 12 -14.42 -8.74 -3.54
CA PHE A 12 -13.44 -9.03 -4.57
C PHE A 12 -13.65 -10.44 -5.17
N PRO A 13 -13.72 -10.58 -6.51
CA PRO A 13 -13.89 -11.87 -7.17
C PRO A 13 -12.58 -12.66 -7.17
N PHE A 14 -12.37 -13.47 -6.14
CA PHE A 14 -11.19 -14.33 -6.06
C PHE A 14 -11.09 -15.34 -7.21
N PRO A 15 -9.88 -15.56 -7.79
CA PRO A 15 -9.69 -16.54 -8.85
C PRO A 15 -9.92 -17.96 -8.34
N LYS A 16 -10.29 -18.89 -9.24
CA LYS A 16 -10.57 -20.29 -8.85
C LYS A 16 -9.40 -20.96 -8.11
N ILE A 17 -8.15 -20.62 -8.47
CA ILE A 17 -6.95 -21.15 -7.80
C ILE A 17 -6.88 -20.79 -6.31
N TYR A 18 -7.54 -19.72 -5.88
CA TYR A 18 -7.62 -19.31 -4.47
C TYR A 18 -8.46 -20.28 -3.61
N GLN A 19 -9.26 -21.16 -4.22
CA GLN A 19 -9.98 -22.23 -3.50
C GLN A 19 -9.19 -23.54 -3.45
N PHE A 20 -8.01 -23.60 -4.07
CA PHE A 20 -7.19 -24.80 -4.14
C PHE A 20 -6.26 -24.90 -2.92
N PRO A 21 -6.43 -25.88 -2.01
CA PRO A 21 -5.65 -25.91 -0.76
C PRO A 21 -4.12 -25.90 -0.94
N PRO A 22 -3.52 -26.61 -1.91
CA PRO A 22 -2.07 -26.53 -2.16
C PRO A 22 -1.56 -25.14 -2.53
N PHE A 23 -2.42 -24.23 -2.99
CA PHE A 23 -2.05 -22.85 -3.30
C PHE A 23 -1.61 -22.05 -2.05
N PHE A 24 -1.99 -22.48 -0.85
CA PHE A 24 -1.58 -21.90 0.43
C PHE A 24 -0.38 -22.60 1.06
N THR A 25 0.26 -23.53 0.35
CA THR A 25 1.44 -24.26 0.82
C THR A 25 2.58 -24.05 -0.16
N ARG A 26 3.75 -23.63 0.33
CA ARG A 26 4.95 -23.47 -0.49
C ARG A 26 5.26 -24.79 -1.20
N GLN A 27 5.26 -24.76 -2.53
CA GLN A 27 5.55 -25.95 -3.33
C GLN A 27 7.04 -26.30 -3.29
N VAL A 28 7.35 -27.60 -3.23
CA VAL A 28 8.74 -28.11 -3.19
C VAL A 28 9.42 -28.07 -4.55
N ASN A 29 8.64 -28.18 -5.63
CA ASN A 29 9.14 -28.10 -7.00
C ASN A 29 9.27 -26.65 -7.42
N GLU A 30 10.46 -26.22 -7.81
CA GLU A 30 10.75 -24.83 -8.20
C GLU A 30 9.91 -24.31 -9.37
N ARG A 31 9.59 -25.16 -10.36
CA ARG A 31 8.72 -24.76 -11.47
C ARG A 31 7.30 -24.46 -10.99
N THR A 32 6.76 -25.33 -10.14
CA THR A 32 5.42 -25.16 -9.56
C THR A 32 5.39 -24.00 -8.58
N TRP A 33 6.46 -23.82 -7.79
CA TRP A 33 6.65 -22.67 -6.90
C TRP A 33 6.67 -21.36 -7.68
N HIS A 34 7.40 -21.29 -8.79
CA HIS A 34 7.38 -20.12 -9.66
C HIS A 34 5.97 -19.83 -10.19
N SER A 35 5.23 -20.83 -10.67
CA SER A 35 3.83 -20.64 -11.06
C SER A 35 2.93 -20.18 -9.90
N GLN A 36 3.18 -20.67 -8.68
CA GLN A 36 2.48 -20.21 -7.48
C GLN A 36 2.79 -18.73 -7.19
N LEU A 37 4.05 -18.31 -7.29
CA LEU A 37 4.48 -16.92 -7.13
C LEU A 37 3.82 -15.98 -8.17
N VAL A 38 3.81 -16.38 -9.45
CA VAL A 38 3.14 -15.62 -10.52
C VAL A 38 1.66 -15.42 -10.19
N ASN A 39 0.96 -16.48 -9.79
CA ASN A 39 -0.46 -16.41 -9.44
C ASN A 39 -0.71 -15.54 -8.20
N TRP A 40 0.12 -15.64 -7.16
CA TRP A 40 0.03 -14.78 -5.98
C TRP A 40 0.30 -13.32 -6.31
N ASN A 41 1.31 -13.02 -7.13
CA ASN A 41 1.58 -11.67 -7.61
C ASN A 41 0.34 -11.09 -8.31
N SER A 42 -0.22 -11.78 -9.30
CA SER A 42 -1.43 -11.32 -10.01
C SER A 42 -2.63 -11.13 -9.08
N LEU A 43 -2.84 -12.04 -8.12
CA LEU A 43 -3.90 -11.95 -7.14
C LEU A 43 -3.73 -10.73 -6.23
N ILE A 44 -2.54 -10.52 -5.67
CA ILE A 44 -2.26 -9.39 -4.77
C ILE A 44 -2.46 -8.07 -5.53
N LEU A 45 -1.94 -7.94 -6.75
CA LEU A 45 -2.14 -6.72 -7.54
C LEU A 45 -3.62 -6.44 -7.83
N ALA A 46 -4.38 -7.47 -8.21
CA ALA A 46 -5.81 -7.32 -8.47
C ALA A 46 -6.59 -6.95 -7.20
N TYR A 47 -6.27 -7.57 -6.07
CA TYR A 47 -6.88 -7.30 -4.77
C TYR A 47 -6.58 -5.87 -4.29
N CYS A 48 -5.30 -5.48 -4.33
CA CYS A 48 -4.85 -4.14 -3.98
C CYS A 48 -5.49 -3.07 -4.88
N ARG A 49 -5.63 -3.34 -6.19
CA ARG A 49 -6.34 -2.46 -7.10
C ARG A 49 -7.82 -2.31 -6.73
N TYR A 50 -8.50 -3.42 -6.43
CA TYR A 50 -9.93 -3.42 -6.13
C TYR A 50 -10.26 -2.62 -4.86
N TYR A 51 -9.51 -2.84 -3.78
CA TYR A 51 -9.70 -2.16 -2.51
C TYR A 51 -8.91 -0.85 -2.38
N ARG A 52 -8.16 -0.45 -3.42
CA ARG A 52 -7.26 0.72 -3.43
C ARG A 52 -6.25 0.72 -2.28
N ILE A 53 -5.67 -0.45 -2.02
CA ILE A 53 -4.62 -0.65 -1.03
C ILE A 53 -3.26 -0.47 -1.70
N PHE A 54 -2.40 0.34 -1.10
CA PHE A 54 -1.04 0.59 -1.62
C PHE A 54 0.05 0.04 -0.72
N THR A 55 -0.24 -0.25 0.55
CA THR A 55 0.74 -0.75 1.51
C THR A 55 0.29 -2.07 2.10
N LEU A 56 1.19 -3.05 2.20
CA LEU A 56 0.96 -4.32 2.88
C LEU A 56 2.01 -4.54 3.96
N ASP A 57 1.59 -4.70 5.20
CA ASP A 57 2.44 -4.95 6.37
C ASP A 57 2.19 -6.34 6.97
N LEU A 58 3.26 -7.15 6.98
CA LEU A 58 3.28 -8.49 7.53
C LEU A 58 3.17 -8.50 9.06
N SER A 59 3.64 -7.45 9.76
CA SER A 59 3.55 -7.35 11.23
C SER A 59 2.10 -7.29 11.71
N ARG A 60 1.23 -6.65 10.94
CA ARG A 60 -0.22 -6.60 11.21
C ARG A 60 -0.95 -7.86 10.79
N THR A 61 -0.35 -8.60 9.84
CA THR A 61 -0.89 -9.87 9.34
C THR A 61 -0.69 -10.98 10.38
N SER A 62 0.47 -11.04 11.05
CA SER A 62 0.74 -12.04 12.10
C SER A 62 -0.25 -11.96 13.25
N ASP A 63 -0.60 -10.75 13.71
CA ASP A 63 -1.54 -10.54 14.81
C ASP A 63 -2.94 -11.10 14.46
N THR A 64 -3.37 -10.86 13.21
CA THR A 64 -4.66 -11.35 12.70
C THR A 64 -4.67 -12.88 12.50
N LEU A 65 -3.56 -13.45 12.02
CA LEU A 65 -3.41 -14.90 11.83
C LEU A 65 -3.24 -15.66 13.15
N GLN A 66 -2.65 -15.04 14.18
CA GLN A 66 -2.49 -15.65 15.51
C GLN A 66 -3.82 -15.67 16.30
N ALA A 67 -4.65 -14.63 16.14
CA ALA A 67 -6.01 -14.62 16.67
C ALA A 67 -6.88 -15.73 16.06
N ALA A 68 -6.69 -16.04 14.77
CA ALA A 68 -7.39 -17.11 14.05
C ALA A 68 -7.07 -18.51 14.55
N SER A 69 -5.80 -18.80 14.85
CA SER A 69 -5.37 -20.11 15.36
C SER A 69 -5.92 -20.43 16.75
N ASN A 70 -6.29 -19.42 17.53
CA ASN A 70 -6.79 -19.60 18.90
C ASN A 70 -8.28 -19.97 18.98
N LEU A 71 -9.00 -20.04 17.86
CA LEU A 71 -10.42 -20.42 17.79
C LEU A 71 -10.68 -21.93 17.61
N SER A 72 -9.66 -22.80 17.73
CA SER A 72 -9.79 -24.25 17.52
C SER A 72 -9.86 -25.11 18.79
N ALA A 73 -10.18 -24.55 19.97
CA ALA A 73 -10.34 -25.32 21.21
C ALA A 73 -11.81 -25.34 21.68
N PRO A 74 -12.35 -26.51 22.09
CA PRO A 74 -13.73 -26.59 22.60
C PRO A 74 -13.87 -25.83 23.94
N PRO A 75 -15.08 -25.35 24.29
CA PRO A 75 -15.28 -24.51 25.46
C PRO A 75 -15.27 -25.38 26.72
N ASN A 76 -14.18 -25.35 27.48
CA ASN A 76 -14.19 -25.87 28.84
C ASN A 76 -14.67 -24.76 29.80
N THR A 77 -15.79 -25.07 30.45
CA THR A 77 -16.48 -24.26 31.44
C THR A 77 -15.65 -24.04 32.71
N SER A 78 -15.68 -22.77 33.15
CA SER A 78 -15.75 -22.27 34.53
C SER A 78 -14.50 -21.59 35.15
N THR A 79 -14.73 -20.30 35.47
CA THR A 79 -14.35 -19.59 36.72
C THR A 79 -13.27 -18.50 36.63
N THR A 80 -13.78 -17.26 36.45
CA THR A 80 -13.39 -15.96 37.02
C THR A 80 -11.93 -15.48 36.96
N ASN A 81 -11.67 -14.39 36.22
CA ASN A 81 -11.29 -13.10 36.79
C ASN A 81 -11.25 -11.97 35.75
N SER A 82 -11.62 -10.78 36.24
CA SER A 82 -11.95 -9.54 35.55
C SER A 82 -10.76 -8.79 34.93
N SER A 83 -10.91 -8.28 33.70
CA SER A 83 -10.41 -6.95 33.31
C SER A 83 -10.83 -6.58 31.87
N SER A 84 -11.58 -5.47 31.78
CA SER A 84 -11.77 -4.56 30.63
C SER A 84 -12.20 -5.15 29.29
N THR A 85 -13.50 -5.35 29.16
CA THR A 85 -14.24 -5.53 27.90
C THR A 85 -14.33 -4.18 27.16
N ASN A 86 -13.44 -3.94 26.19
CA ASN A 86 -13.73 -2.96 25.14
C ASN A 86 -14.41 -3.69 23.99
N ASN A 87 -15.74 -3.68 24.07
CA ASN A 87 -16.63 -4.04 22.99
C ASN A 87 -16.64 -2.90 21.98
N SER A 88 -16.17 -3.13 20.76
CA SER A 88 -16.37 -2.21 19.64
C SER A 88 -17.08 -2.95 18.53
N ASN A 89 -18.40 -2.75 18.54
CA ASN A 89 -19.31 -2.97 17.43
C ASN A 89 -18.64 -2.57 16.11
N SER A 90 -18.54 -3.53 15.19
CA SER A 90 -18.19 -3.31 13.81
C SER A 90 -19.31 -2.54 13.09
N ASN A 91 -19.34 -1.22 13.27
CA ASN A 91 -20.03 -0.33 12.35
C ASN A 91 -19.15 -0.19 11.10
N SER A 92 -19.56 -0.91 10.05
CA SER A 92 -18.94 -1.01 8.72
C SER A 92 -18.98 0.31 7.91
N LYS A 93 -18.67 1.47 8.51
CA LYS A 93 -18.73 2.76 7.81
C LYS A 93 -17.51 3.67 7.90
N ASN A 94 -16.49 3.39 8.70
CA ASN A 94 -15.22 4.13 8.69
C ASN A 94 -14.05 3.17 8.93
N LYS A 95 -13.66 2.42 7.89
CA LYS A 95 -12.49 1.54 7.94
C LYS A 95 -11.26 2.32 7.43
N PRO A 96 -10.18 2.46 8.20
CA PRO A 96 -9.00 3.18 7.75
C PRO A 96 -8.39 2.50 6.52
N ARG A 97 -8.10 3.30 5.48
CA ARG A 97 -7.46 2.87 4.23
C ARG A 97 -6.13 2.18 4.58
N GLY A 98 -6.06 0.84 4.46
CA GLY A 98 -4.82 0.08 4.68
C GLY A 98 -4.90 -1.09 5.66
N GLU A 99 -6.07 -1.39 6.24
CA GLU A 99 -6.24 -2.61 7.03
C GLU A 99 -6.34 -3.82 6.09
N ILE A 100 -5.32 -4.69 6.12
CA ILE A 100 -5.34 -5.96 5.38
C ILE A 100 -6.48 -6.78 5.95
N ASP A 101 -7.58 -6.86 5.21
CA ASP A 101 -8.62 -7.83 5.50
C ASP A 101 -7.95 -9.20 5.56
N GLY A 102 -8.14 -9.91 6.67
CA GLY A 102 -7.56 -11.24 6.90
C GLY A 102 -7.89 -12.23 5.77
N GLU A 103 -8.77 -11.89 4.84
CA GLU A 103 -9.08 -12.67 3.65
C GLU A 103 -7.94 -12.76 2.61
N LEU A 104 -7.04 -11.78 2.46
CA LEU A 104 -6.04 -11.88 1.37
C LEU A 104 -5.12 -13.10 1.51
N PHE A 105 -4.59 -13.32 2.71
CA PHE A 105 -3.65 -14.41 3.00
C PHE A 105 -4.27 -15.57 3.80
N TRP A 106 -5.54 -15.46 4.20
CA TRP A 106 -6.28 -16.52 4.85
C TRP A 106 -7.66 -16.73 4.23
N ASN A 107 -7.80 -17.86 3.56
CA ASN A 107 -9.08 -18.33 3.04
C ASN A 107 -9.84 -19.10 4.12
N ARG A 108 -10.82 -18.45 4.73
CA ARG A 108 -11.70 -19.04 5.74
C ARG A 108 -12.56 -20.20 5.20
N LYS A 109 -12.94 -20.19 3.92
CA LYS A 109 -13.83 -21.20 3.31
C LYS A 109 -13.19 -22.58 3.23
N ILE A 110 -11.88 -22.63 2.99
CA ILE A 110 -11.11 -23.88 2.97
C ILE A 110 -10.23 -24.05 4.21
N ASN A 111 -10.33 -23.12 5.17
CA ASN A 111 -9.51 -23.04 6.37
C ASN A 111 -8.00 -23.20 6.07
N ARG A 112 -7.48 -22.35 5.17
CA ARG A 112 -6.06 -22.32 4.80
C ARG A 112 -5.53 -20.90 4.80
N SER A 113 -4.37 -20.72 5.42
CA SER A 113 -3.62 -19.47 5.41
C SER A 113 -2.19 -19.72 4.93
N LEU A 114 -1.57 -18.70 4.37
CA LEU A 114 -0.15 -18.73 4.04
C LEU A 114 0.70 -18.55 5.30
N GLN A 115 1.84 -19.23 5.32
CA GLN A 115 2.89 -19.00 6.32
C GLN A 115 3.61 -17.68 6.06
N THR A 116 4.01 -16.99 7.12
CA THR A 116 4.73 -15.71 7.10
C THR A 116 5.95 -15.72 6.18
N GLU A 117 6.74 -16.78 6.23
CA GLU A 117 7.94 -16.98 5.41
C GLU A 117 7.59 -17.09 3.92
N THR A 118 6.44 -17.71 3.62
CA THR A 118 5.95 -17.81 2.23
C THR A 118 5.46 -16.46 1.73
N ILE A 119 4.80 -15.66 2.58
CA ILE A 119 4.38 -14.30 2.24
C ILE A 119 5.60 -13.41 1.98
N GLN A 120 6.65 -13.49 2.80
CA GLN A 120 7.91 -12.77 2.57
C GLN A 120 8.53 -13.14 1.22
N ALA A 121 8.55 -14.43 0.86
CA ALA A 121 9.05 -14.86 -0.43
C ALA A 121 8.21 -14.33 -1.61
N ILE A 122 6.89 -14.25 -1.45
CA ILE A 122 5.99 -13.61 -2.42
C ILE A 122 6.31 -12.11 -2.54
N PHE A 123 6.47 -11.40 -1.43
CA PHE A 123 6.82 -9.97 -1.44
C PHE A 123 8.17 -9.73 -2.11
N GLN A 124 9.18 -10.55 -1.80
CA GLN A 124 10.47 -10.49 -2.46
C GLN A 124 10.34 -10.70 -3.97
N TYR A 125 9.54 -11.67 -4.41
CA TYR A 125 9.25 -11.88 -5.82
C TYR A 125 8.61 -10.65 -6.47
N MET A 126 7.61 -10.04 -5.82
CA MET A 126 6.96 -8.82 -6.33
C MET A 126 7.94 -7.66 -6.48
N VAL A 127 8.82 -7.45 -5.49
CA VAL A 127 9.85 -6.41 -5.53
C VAL A 127 10.83 -6.65 -6.67
N LEU A 128 11.30 -7.88 -6.85
CA LEU A 128 12.22 -8.25 -7.93
C LEU A 128 11.65 -7.98 -9.32
N HIS A 129 10.33 -8.07 -9.49
CA HIS A 129 9.63 -7.83 -10.75
C HIS A 129 9.15 -6.38 -10.92
N GLY A 130 9.50 -5.47 -10.01
CA GLY A 130 9.10 -4.06 -10.07
C GLY A 130 7.61 -3.82 -9.76
N ASN A 131 6.93 -4.79 -9.15
CA ASN A 131 5.52 -4.71 -8.76
C ASN A 131 5.34 -4.24 -7.31
N ALA A 132 6.44 -4.11 -6.56
CA ALA A 132 6.44 -3.57 -5.21
C ALA A 132 7.81 -2.96 -4.86
N ALA A 133 7.87 -2.22 -3.74
CA ALA A 133 9.11 -1.77 -3.11
C ALA A 133 9.03 -2.01 -1.59
N TRP A 134 10.15 -2.30 -0.95
CA TRP A 134 10.20 -2.42 0.51
C TRP A 134 10.01 -1.06 1.18
N LEU A 135 9.18 -1.01 2.22
CA LEU A 135 8.89 0.20 2.99
C LEU A 135 9.75 0.33 4.26
N ASP A 136 10.29 -0.78 4.78
CA ASP A 136 11.04 -0.76 6.04
C ASP A 136 12.50 -0.42 5.82
N GLN A 137 12.89 0.82 6.14
CA GLN A 137 14.20 1.19 6.68
C GLN A 137 14.12 2.60 7.32
N PRO A 138 15.05 2.90 8.26
CA PRO A 138 14.74 3.43 9.59
C PRO A 138 14.18 4.85 9.57
N ALA A 139 13.35 5.16 10.58
CA ALA A 139 13.00 6.52 10.89
C ALA A 139 14.29 7.36 11.05
N PRO A 140 14.48 8.43 10.27
CA PRO A 140 15.48 9.43 10.61
C PRO A 140 15.04 10.05 11.94
N SER A 141 15.99 10.11 12.88
CA SER A 141 15.80 10.74 14.18
C SER A 141 15.27 12.17 13.98
N ASN A 142 14.03 12.40 14.42
CA ASN A 142 13.39 13.71 14.37
C ASN A 142 14.25 14.75 15.09
N ASN A 143 14.73 15.76 14.35
CA ASN A 143 14.87 17.09 14.93
C ASN A 143 13.51 17.77 14.79
N SER A 144 12.75 17.74 15.87
CA SER A 144 11.49 18.44 16.01
C SER A 144 11.71 19.95 15.93
N LYS A 145 11.10 20.62 14.94
CA LYS A 145 10.72 22.03 15.08
C LYS A 145 9.31 22.26 14.53
N SER A 146 8.52 22.81 15.43
CA SER A 146 7.14 23.29 15.34
C SER A 146 6.94 24.38 14.29
N THR A 147 5.74 24.44 13.71
CA THR A 147 4.85 25.61 13.41
C THR A 147 3.86 25.15 12.31
N GLN A 148 2.60 25.55 12.20
CA GLN A 148 1.72 26.57 12.78
C GLN A 148 0.27 26.07 12.58
N SER A 149 -0.70 26.47 13.41
CA SER A 149 -2.10 26.03 13.31
C SER A 149 -2.76 26.34 11.96
N TYR A 150 -3.29 25.31 11.30
CA TYR A 150 -4.35 25.40 10.29
C TYR A 150 -5.36 24.28 10.59
N ASP A 151 -6.65 24.62 10.46
CA ASP A 151 -7.81 23.81 10.90
C ASP A 151 -8.09 22.58 9.99
N ASP A 152 -7.07 21.91 9.46
CA ASP A 152 -7.26 20.81 8.51
C ASP A 152 -6.34 19.62 8.83
N PHE A 153 -6.83 18.75 9.70
CA PHE A 153 -6.10 17.58 10.23
C PHE A 153 -5.68 16.58 9.14
N ASP A 154 -6.44 16.49 8.05
CA ASP A 154 -6.24 15.47 7.00
C ASP A 154 -5.06 15.81 6.06
N ASN A 155 -4.80 17.10 5.81
CA ASN A 155 -3.63 17.54 5.03
C ASN A 155 -2.32 17.22 5.76
N LEU A 156 -2.29 17.42 7.08
CA LEU A 156 -1.11 17.22 7.90
C LEU A 156 -0.66 15.75 7.94
N GLU A 157 -1.59 14.79 7.95
CA GLU A 157 -1.24 13.37 7.92
C GLU A 157 -0.63 12.98 6.56
N TYR A 158 -1.20 13.46 5.45
CA TYR A 158 -0.69 13.17 4.10
C TYR A 158 0.69 13.78 3.89
N GLU A 159 0.90 15.04 4.30
CA GLU A 159 2.20 15.71 4.25
C GLU A 159 3.24 15.00 5.14
N GLN A 160 2.88 14.56 6.35
CA GLN A 160 3.79 13.79 7.21
C GLN A 160 4.18 12.44 6.61
N GLN A 161 3.21 11.72 6.02
CA GLN A 161 3.49 10.49 5.29
C GLN A 161 4.42 10.79 4.11
N PHE A 162 4.12 11.82 3.32
CA PHE A 162 4.95 12.24 2.20
C PHE A 162 6.38 12.62 2.60
N ASP A 163 6.57 13.40 3.66
CA ASP A 163 7.90 13.80 4.16
C ASP A 163 8.72 12.60 4.61
N ARG A 164 8.07 11.64 5.29
CA ARG A 164 8.69 10.36 5.64
C ARG A 164 9.16 9.62 4.38
N PHE A 165 8.37 9.66 3.30
CA PHE A 165 8.69 9.00 2.03
C PHE A 165 9.76 9.71 1.22
N GLU A 166 9.76 11.04 1.15
CA GLU A 166 10.78 11.84 0.48
C GLU A 166 12.18 11.54 1.06
N GLN A 167 12.27 11.44 2.37
CA GLN A 167 13.55 11.12 3.03
C GLN A 167 14.04 9.71 2.66
N ILE A 168 13.13 8.74 2.53
CA ILE A 168 13.45 7.38 2.07
C ILE A 168 13.86 7.37 0.59
N PHE A 169 13.11 8.08 -0.26
CA PHE A 169 13.34 8.10 -1.70
C PHE A 169 14.66 8.79 -2.07
N ASN A 170 14.99 9.91 -1.42
CA ASN A 170 16.28 10.57 -1.61
C ASN A 170 17.46 9.67 -1.20
N ASN A 171 17.31 8.86 -0.16
CA ASN A 171 18.32 7.86 0.20
C ASN A 171 18.46 6.77 -0.87
N PHE A 172 17.37 6.31 -1.48
CA PHE A 172 17.39 5.30 -2.55
C PHE A 172 17.96 5.82 -3.87
N SER A 173 17.64 7.07 -4.24
CA SER A 173 18.14 7.73 -5.46
C SER A 173 19.67 7.95 -5.42
N LEU A 174 20.24 8.24 -4.24
CA LEU A 174 21.69 8.35 -4.04
C LEU A 174 22.45 7.01 -4.14
N LEU A 175 21.75 5.88 -4.00
CA LEU A 175 22.30 4.53 -4.21
C LEU A 175 22.22 4.05 -5.67
N GLY A 176 21.54 4.80 -6.54
CA GLY A 176 21.26 4.45 -7.93
C GLY A 176 22.28 4.98 -8.95
N ASN A 177 23.59 4.72 -8.77
CA ASN A 177 24.55 4.70 -9.89
C ASN A 177 25.94 4.12 -9.55
N SER A 178 26.00 3.08 -8.71
CA SER A 178 27.22 2.28 -8.57
C SER A 178 26.96 0.88 -9.10
N ASN A 179 27.47 0.59 -10.29
CA ASN A 179 27.88 -0.76 -10.68
C ASN A 179 28.91 -1.23 -9.64
N SER A 180 28.44 -1.78 -8.53
CA SER A 180 29.28 -2.47 -7.57
C SER A 180 28.60 -3.76 -7.19
N ASN A 181 29.30 -4.85 -7.47
CA ASN A 181 29.13 -6.17 -6.88
C ASN A 181 29.28 -6.10 -5.36
N ASN A 182 28.41 -5.36 -4.69
CA ASN A 182 28.33 -5.34 -3.25
C ASN A 182 27.22 -6.30 -2.84
N ASN A 183 27.67 -7.49 -2.45
CA ASN A 183 26.99 -8.41 -1.55
C ASN A 183 26.66 -7.69 -0.23
N ASN A 184 25.76 -6.71 -0.26
CA ASN A 184 25.13 -6.19 0.93
C ASN A 184 24.03 -7.17 1.30
N ASN A 185 24.47 -8.23 1.97
CA ASN A 185 23.67 -9.06 2.87
C ASN A 185 23.16 -8.18 4.03
N THR A 186 22.36 -7.16 3.74
CA THR A 186 21.52 -6.51 4.73
C THR A 186 20.40 -7.51 5.03
N ASN A 187 20.40 -8.05 6.24
CA ASN A 187 19.39 -8.96 6.79
C ASN A 187 17.97 -8.63 6.30
N ASN A 188 17.57 -9.19 5.15
CA ASN A 188 16.23 -9.03 4.57
C ASN A 188 15.17 -9.76 5.43
N ASN A 189 15.61 -10.49 6.47
CA ASN A 189 14.78 -11.28 7.36
C ASN A 189 13.84 -10.44 8.25
N ASN A 190 14.04 -9.12 8.33
CA ASN A 190 13.26 -8.24 9.22
C ASN A 190 12.35 -7.26 8.47
N LYS A 191 12.31 -7.29 7.13
CA LYS A 191 11.41 -6.43 6.37
C LYS A 191 10.02 -7.08 6.30
N THR A 192 9.01 -6.35 6.73
CA THR A 192 7.63 -6.80 6.87
C THR A 192 6.67 -6.00 5.99
N CYS A 193 7.02 -4.79 5.55
CA CYS A 193 6.14 -3.89 4.85
C CYS A 193 6.59 -3.56 3.44
N ILE A 194 5.66 -3.61 2.48
CA ILE A 194 5.87 -3.25 1.09
C ILE A 194 4.87 -2.19 0.61
N LEU A 195 5.32 -1.36 -0.32
CA LEU A 195 4.51 -0.50 -1.17
C LEU A 195 4.21 -1.26 -2.48
N VAL A 196 2.95 -1.41 -2.85
CA VAL A 196 2.47 -2.21 -3.99
C VAL A 196 2.16 -1.31 -5.18
N TYR A 197 2.70 -1.67 -6.35
CA TYR A 197 2.48 -0.99 -7.63
C TYR A 197 1.50 -1.78 -8.50
N TRP A 198 0.19 -1.72 -8.19
CA TRP A 198 -0.84 -2.32 -9.04
C TRP A 198 -1.09 -1.57 -10.35
N MET A 199 -0.48 -0.39 -10.49
CA MET A 199 -0.30 0.36 -11.72
C MET A 199 1.07 1.06 -11.64
N GLN A 200 1.81 1.07 -12.73
CA GLN A 200 3.19 1.57 -12.76
C GLN A 200 3.21 3.11 -12.62
N PRO A 201 4.23 3.68 -11.94
CA PRO A 201 4.35 5.15 -11.79
C PRO A 201 4.34 5.91 -13.12
N GLN A 202 4.82 5.30 -14.20
CA GLN A 202 4.81 5.87 -15.56
C GLN A 202 3.38 6.03 -16.10
N GLU A 203 2.48 5.09 -15.80
CA GLU A 203 1.08 5.15 -16.20
C GLU A 203 0.34 6.20 -15.38
N TRP A 204 0.62 6.27 -14.08
CA TRP A 204 0.14 7.36 -13.22
C TRP A 204 0.57 8.73 -13.71
N ALA A 205 1.84 8.88 -14.09
CA ALA A 205 2.37 10.13 -14.66
C ALA A 205 1.59 10.54 -15.91
N SER A 206 1.32 9.60 -16.82
CA SER A 206 0.52 9.87 -18.01
C SER A 206 -0.92 10.30 -17.66
N LEU A 207 -1.59 9.58 -16.77
CA LEU A 207 -2.95 9.92 -16.34
C LEU A 207 -3.04 11.31 -15.68
N ILE A 208 -2.04 11.66 -14.88
CA ILE A 208 -1.95 12.98 -14.24
C ILE A 208 -1.74 14.07 -15.32
N SER A 209 -0.78 13.87 -16.24
CA SER A 209 -0.53 14.82 -17.34
C SER A 209 -1.80 15.03 -18.16
N ASP A 210 -2.46 13.95 -18.59
CA ASP A 210 -3.66 14.01 -19.41
C ASP A 210 -4.80 14.74 -18.68
N TRP A 211 -4.94 14.56 -17.37
CA TRP A 211 -5.94 15.28 -16.59
C TRP A 211 -5.66 16.78 -16.48
N VAL A 212 -4.41 17.19 -16.23
CA VAL A 212 -4.05 18.62 -16.17
C VAL A 212 -4.32 19.27 -17.53
N ASP A 213 -3.91 18.62 -18.62
CA ASP A 213 -4.12 19.08 -20.00
C ASP A 213 -5.63 19.26 -20.29
N ASN A 214 -6.45 18.28 -19.92
CA ASN A 214 -7.90 18.31 -20.18
C ASN A 214 -8.68 19.30 -19.29
N THR A 215 -8.15 19.65 -18.11
CA THR A 215 -8.79 20.61 -17.19
C THR A 215 -8.30 22.05 -17.39
N GLY A 216 -7.31 22.27 -18.26
CA GLY A 216 -6.73 23.59 -18.51
C GLY A 216 -5.94 24.14 -17.32
N GLN A 217 -5.49 23.27 -16.41
CA GLN A 217 -4.70 23.65 -15.24
C GLN A 217 -3.20 23.73 -15.53
N ASN A 218 -2.80 23.66 -16.79
CA ASN A 218 -1.40 23.77 -17.20
C ASN A 218 -0.81 25.10 -16.73
N GLY A 219 0.37 25.01 -16.12
CA GLY A 219 1.09 26.16 -15.59
C GLY A 219 0.63 26.65 -14.21
N SER A 220 -0.49 26.15 -13.69
CA SER A 220 -0.90 26.38 -12.29
C SER A 220 -0.02 25.58 -11.33
N VAL A 221 0.25 26.16 -10.16
CA VAL A 221 0.92 25.45 -9.07
C VAL A 221 -0.16 24.77 -8.25
N LEU A 222 -0.06 23.46 -8.09
CA LEU A 222 -0.95 22.66 -7.24
C LEU A 222 -0.12 22.02 -6.12
N THR A 223 -0.70 21.91 -4.93
CA THR A 223 -0.11 21.04 -3.89
C THR A 223 -0.32 19.56 -4.27
N LEU A 224 0.49 18.67 -3.69
CA LEU A 224 0.33 17.23 -3.92
C LEU A 224 -1.00 16.71 -3.36
N TYR A 225 -1.47 17.31 -2.27
CA TYR A 225 -2.77 17.02 -1.68
C TYR A 225 -3.91 17.45 -2.62
N GLU A 226 -3.89 18.70 -3.13
CA GLU A 226 -4.88 19.18 -4.10
C GLU A 226 -4.95 18.29 -5.34
N LEU A 227 -3.80 17.81 -5.82
CA LEU A 227 -3.75 16.94 -6.98
C LEU A 227 -4.51 15.62 -6.75
N VAL A 228 -4.42 15.05 -5.54
CA VAL A 228 -4.94 13.71 -5.25
C VAL A 228 -6.30 13.71 -4.53
N GLU A 229 -6.60 14.71 -3.71
CA GLU A 229 -7.83 14.80 -2.92
C GLU A 229 -8.66 16.05 -3.25
N GLY A 230 -8.17 16.96 -4.10
CA GLY A 230 -8.89 18.18 -4.49
C GLY A 230 -10.24 17.91 -5.15
N GLU A 231 -11.13 18.89 -5.07
CA GLU A 231 -12.50 18.80 -5.59
C GLU A 231 -12.53 18.59 -7.12
N THR A 232 -11.59 19.21 -7.83
CA THR A 232 -11.43 19.09 -9.29
C THR A 232 -10.93 17.70 -9.71
N SER A 233 -10.28 16.97 -8.80
CA SER A 233 -9.78 15.61 -9.05
C SER A 233 -10.88 14.55 -8.97
N GLY A 234 -12.11 14.91 -8.56
CA GLY A 234 -13.34 14.15 -8.82
C GLY A 234 -13.24 12.62 -8.66
N SER A 235 -13.71 11.87 -9.67
CA SER A 235 -13.67 10.39 -9.76
C SER A 235 -12.41 9.86 -10.45
N GLN A 236 -11.34 10.66 -10.53
CA GLN A 236 -10.12 10.28 -11.24
C GLN A 236 -9.48 9.04 -10.61
N PRO A 237 -8.84 8.18 -11.44
CA PRO A 237 -8.24 6.95 -10.95
C PRO A 237 -7.11 7.19 -9.95
N PHE A 238 -6.45 8.36 -9.99
CA PHE A 238 -5.36 8.74 -9.09
C PHE A 238 -5.84 9.38 -7.77
N LYS A 239 -7.15 9.49 -7.54
CA LYS A 239 -7.67 9.99 -6.27
C LYS A 239 -7.28 9.09 -5.09
N GLY A 240 -6.78 9.66 -4.00
CA GLY A 240 -6.22 8.91 -2.88
C GLY A 240 -4.99 8.05 -3.22
N LEU A 241 -4.23 8.40 -4.26
CA LEU A 241 -2.95 7.78 -4.56
C LEU A 241 -1.98 7.97 -3.39
N HIS A 242 -1.28 6.90 -3.04
CA HIS A 242 -0.32 6.91 -1.95
C HIS A 242 0.84 7.90 -2.25
N PRO A 243 1.28 8.73 -1.27
CA PRO A 243 2.22 9.82 -1.49
C PRO A 243 3.51 9.41 -2.20
N ALA A 244 4.09 8.26 -1.85
CA ALA A 244 5.30 7.75 -2.49
C ALA A 244 5.11 7.40 -3.98
N ILE A 245 3.93 6.90 -4.35
CA ILE A 245 3.62 6.56 -5.75
C ILE A 245 3.39 7.83 -6.54
N LEU A 246 2.66 8.79 -5.95
CA LEU A 246 2.49 10.11 -6.52
C LEU A 246 3.86 10.76 -6.76
N ARG A 247 4.74 10.74 -5.75
CA ARG A 247 6.08 11.30 -5.86
C ARG A 247 6.86 10.73 -7.04
N ALA A 248 6.86 9.41 -7.18
CA ALA A 248 7.54 8.71 -8.27
C ALA A 248 6.92 9.07 -9.64
N ALA A 249 5.61 9.21 -9.72
CA ALA A 249 4.93 9.66 -10.94
C ALA A 249 5.32 11.11 -11.31
N ILE A 250 5.38 12.01 -10.33
CA ILE A 250 5.82 13.39 -10.55
C ILE A 250 7.29 13.45 -10.97
N ASP A 251 8.19 12.65 -10.40
CA ASP A 251 9.59 12.58 -10.85
C ASP A 251 9.70 12.24 -12.33
N ILE A 252 8.86 11.30 -12.80
CA ILE A 252 8.83 10.91 -14.21
C ILE A 252 8.37 12.08 -15.08
N LEU A 253 7.39 12.88 -14.64
CA LEU A 253 6.96 14.09 -15.36
C LEU A 253 8.06 15.16 -15.39
N VAL A 254 8.78 15.36 -14.27
CA VAL A 254 9.91 16.30 -14.20
C VAL A 254 11.03 15.85 -15.14
N GLN A 255 11.39 14.57 -15.12
CA GLN A 255 12.41 14.00 -16.01
C GLN A 255 12.02 14.14 -17.50
N ARG A 256 10.71 14.10 -17.80
CA ARG A 256 10.17 14.32 -19.14
C ARG A 256 10.03 15.82 -19.51
N GLY A 257 10.37 16.73 -18.60
CA GLY A 257 10.21 18.18 -18.81
C GLY A 257 8.75 18.66 -18.81
N LYS A 258 7.82 17.85 -18.30
CA LYS A 258 6.38 18.13 -18.21
C LYS A 258 5.93 18.62 -16.84
N ALA A 259 6.82 18.66 -15.85
CA ALA A 259 6.50 19.20 -14.54
C ALA A 259 7.73 19.81 -13.88
N VAL A 260 7.51 20.68 -12.91
CA VAL A 260 8.53 21.29 -12.05
C VAL A 260 8.06 21.19 -10.61
N ILE A 261 8.92 20.64 -9.75
CA ILE A 261 8.69 20.57 -8.31
C ILE A 261 9.13 21.89 -7.69
N MET A 262 8.22 22.50 -6.93
CA MET A 262 8.47 23.70 -6.15
C MET A 262 8.80 23.28 -4.72
N LYS A 263 9.95 23.71 -4.20
CA LYS A 263 10.37 23.44 -2.83
C LYS A 263 10.21 24.68 -1.96
N GLY A 264 9.78 24.48 -0.72
CA GLY A 264 9.71 25.52 0.30
C GLY A 264 11.09 25.93 0.82
N PRO A 265 11.17 26.98 1.65
CA PRO A 265 12.43 27.44 2.27
C PRO A 265 13.12 26.39 3.15
N ASP A 266 12.36 25.40 3.63
CA ASP A 266 12.79 24.26 4.42
C ASP A 266 13.29 23.08 3.57
N GLY A 267 13.22 23.19 2.23
CA GLY A 267 13.62 22.15 1.29
C GLY A 267 12.56 21.07 1.04
N ARG A 268 11.37 21.15 1.68
CA ARG A 268 10.25 20.23 1.44
C ARG A 268 9.53 20.57 0.15
N VAL A 269 8.85 19.59 -0.45
CA VAL A 269 8.04 19.83 -1.65
C VAL A 269 6.78 20.60 -1.24
N ALA A 270 6.69 21.86 -1.67
CA ALA A 270 5.55 22.73 -1.38
C ALA A 270 4.47 22.64 -2.48
N GLY A 271 4.84 22.25 -3.69
CA GLY A 271 3.89 22.08 -4.78
C GLY A 271 4.53 21.56 -6.05
N VAL A 272 3.69 21.27 -7.03
CA VAL A 272 4.06 20.85 -8.38
C VAL A 272 3.38 21.76 -9.39
N LYS A 273 4.16 22.18 -10.39
CA LYS A 273 3.66 22.87 -11.57
C LYS A 273 3.77 21.94 -12.76
N VAL A 274 2.65 21.52 -13.31
CA VAL A 274 2.61 20.73 -14.55
C VAL A 274 2.60 21.69 -15.74
N LEU A 275 3.41 21.40 -16.77
CA LEU A 275 3.73 22.29 -17.89
C LEU A 275 2.98 21.91 -19.18
#